data_AF-A0A3M0XB73-F1
#
_entry.id   AF-A0A3M0XB73-F1
#
_cell.length_a   1.000
_cell.length_b   1.000
_cell.length_c   1.000
_cell.angle_alpha   90.00
_cell.angle_beta   90.00
_cell.angle_gamma   90.00
#
_symmetry.space_group_name_H-M   'P 1'
#
loop_
_entity.id
_entity.type
_entity.pdbx_description
1 polymer ?
#
loop_
_entity_poly.entity_id
_entity_poly.type
_entity_poly.pdbx_seq_one_letter_code
_entity_poly.pdbx_strand_id
1 'polypeptide(L)'
;SLYSHGNDKAGDILIGTHSLQGKIEPDVVGNAAALDIAKFLSLEVDGKPLWQRAIEGDGNLLAALPGDDQEKRACFDAFAAFVKPKGKPASHGLAKQLYWPVDNGDYHLIQPLFATSLIQRIWEILREDRFGEAARAAREARRKGEPHPHGYREWPYLVIQKHGSTKPQNISQLNTVRHGEVWLLPSAPPYWQSREIVLPLKVKNLFERFGRLRPVREQLDDLARFLMHVKDWNNIRIRQGRARKVERIIDELFQYAATIQQCPPGWSADPHCQIPEAQRFWLDPYRDDPEFQQRRTTTDWPRSIAESFSAWFNEQLRHRKLPVGDAEYRAWRREFEDSLETLVKEMGS
;
A
#
# COMPACT_ATOMS: atom_id res chain seq x y z
N SER A 1 28.89 1.15 18.58
CA SER A 1 28.21 0.40 17.51
C SER A 1 27.69 -0.90 18.12
N LEU A 2 26.47 -1.31 17.76
CA LEU A 2 25.91 -2.60 18.15
C LEU A 2 25.73 -3.44 16.87
N TYR A 3 26.18 -4.68 16.92
CA TYR A 3 25.90 -5.69 15.91
C TYR A 3 24.98 -6.74 16.54
N SER A 4 23.77 -6.89 16.02
CA SER A 4 22.77 -7.82 16.53
C SER A 4 21.90 -8.31 15.38
N HIS A 5 21.54 -9.59 15.42
CA HIS A 5 20.65 -10.20 14.44
C HIS A 5 19.18 -9.81 14.62
N GLY A 6 18.82 -9.11 15.69
CA GLY A 6 17.44 -8.77 16.02
C GLY A 6 16.81 -9.77 16.98
N ASN A 7 15.48 -9.89 16.96
CA ASN A 7 14.74 -10.76 17.86
C ASN A 7 14.23 -12.00 17.12
N ASP A 8 14.89 -13.13 17.31
CA ASP A 8 14.50 -14.41 16.70
C ASP A 8 13.13 -14.93 17.19
N LYS A 9 12.60 -14.36 18.28
CA LYS A 9 11.26 -14.70 18.82
C LYS A 9 10.13 -13.86 18.25
N ALA A 10 10.39 -13.00 17.27
CA ALA A 10 9.38 -12.11 16.69
C ALA A 10 8.31 -12.83 15.84
N GLY A 11 8.49 -14.13 15.58
CA GLY A 11 7.56 -14.95 14.80
C GLY A 11 7.53 -14.57 13.31
N ASP A 12 6.59 -15.16 12.57
CA ASP A 12 6.57 -15.08 11.10
C ASP A 12 5.80 -13.86 10.53
N ILE A 13 5.09 -13.12 11.38
CA ILE A 13 4.24 -12.00 10.96
C ILE A 13 4.92 -10.63 11.09
N LEU A 14 6.01 -10.55 11.86
CA LEU A 14 6.75 -9.32 12.09
C LEU A 14 8.05 -9.32 11.28
N ILE A 15 8.26 -8.24 10.51
CA ILE A 15 9.48 -8.04 9.73
C ILE A 15 10.42 -7.11 10.48
N GLY A 16 11.68 -7.51 10.58
CA GLY A 16 12.74 -6.73 11.19
C GLY A 16 14.11 -7.23 10.73
N THR A 17 15.18 -6.80 11.39
CA THR A 17 16.54 -7.25 11.08
C THR A 17 16.69 -8.77 11.19
N HIS A 18 15.91 -9.42 12.07
CA HIS A 18 15.89 -10.89 12.23
C HIS A 18 15.44 -11.62 10.96
N SER A 19 14.63 -10.96 10.12
CA SER A 19 14.18 -11.52 8.84
C SER A 19 15.31 -11.69 7.82
N LEU A 20 16.52 -11.17 8.08
CA LEU A 20 17.68 -11.32 7.19
C LEU A 20 18.39 -12.68 7.34
N GLN A 21 17.98 -13.53 8.30
CA GLN A 21 18.51 -14.90 8.48
C GLN A 21 20.04 -14.96 8.50
N GLY A 22 20.67 -14.05 9.25
CA GLY A 22 22.13 -13.99 9.38
C GLY A 22 22.86 -13.32 8.21
N LYS A 23 22.18 -12.99 7.10
CA LYS A 23 22.75 -12.22 5.98
C LYS A 23 22.78 -10.73 6.30
N ILE A 24 23.53 -10.37 7.34
CA ILE A 24 23.65 -9.00 7.85
C ILE A 24 25.01 -8.46 7.49
N GLU A 25 25.05 -7.50 6.58
CA GLU A 25 26.27 -6.73 6.31
C GLU A 25 26.51 -5.77 7.49
N PRO A 26 27.65 -5.89 8.21
CA PRO A 26 27.99 -4.99 9.29
C PRO A 26 28.31 -3.60 8.74
N ASP A 27 27.62 -2.58 9.24
CA ASP A 27 27.89 -1.20 8.83
C ASP A 27 28.98 -0.57 9.69
N VAL A 28 30.06 -0.13 9.04
CA VAL A 28 31.19 0.47 9.74
C VAL A 28 31.02 1.97 9.86
N VAL A 29 31.21 2.45 11.09
CA VAL A 29 31.20 3.86 11.46
C VAL A 29 32.62 4.24 11.87
N GLY A 30 33.19 5.25 11.21
CA GLY A 30 34.54 5.75 11.51
C GLY A 30 35.02 6.77 10.49
N ASN A 31 36.27 7.20 10.64
CA ASN A 31 36.94 8.04 9.65
C ASN A 31 37.26 7.24 8.37
N ALA A 32 37.78 7.91 7.33
CA ALA A 32 38.07 7.27 6.04
C ALA A 32 38.99 6.03 6.17
N ALA A 33 39.99 6.05 7.05
CA ALA A 33 40.87 4.91 7.30
C ALA A 33 40.12 3.69 7.83
N ALA A 34 39.10 3.89 8.69
CA ALA A 34 38.25 2.80 9.17
C ALA A 34 37.39 2.20 8.05
N LEU A 35 36.99 2.99 7.05
CA LEU A 35 36.22 2.51 5.90
C LEU A 35 37.06 1.62 4.99
N ASP A 36 38.35 1.91 4.81
CA ASP A 36 39.22 1.07 3.99
C ASP A 36 39.52 -0.27 4.66
N ILE A 37 39.69 -0.29 5.98
CA ILE A 37 39.76 -1.53 6.77
C ILE A 37 38.45 -2.33 6.65
N ALA A 38 37.31 -1.65 6.72
CA ALA A 38 36.00 -2.29 6.56
C ALA A 38 35.84 -2.98 5.21
N LYS A 39 36.23 -2.29 4.12
CA LYS A 39 36.21 -2.86 2.76
C LYS A 39 37.10 -4.09 2.67
N PHE A 40 38.32 -4.02 3.20
CA PHE A 40 39.24 -5.16 3.23
C PHE A 40 38.64 -6.36 3.96
N LEU A 41 38.10 -6.15 5.16
CA LEU A 41 37.52 -7.22 5.96
C LEU A 41 36.23 -7.80 5.36
N SER A 42 35.54 -7.03 4.53
CA SER A 42 34.32 -7.45 3.83
C SER A 42 34.60 -8.19 2.52
N LEU A 43 35.86 -8.35 2.11
CA LEU A 43 36.22 -9.16 0.94
C LEU A 43 35.79 -10.62 1.15
N GLU A 44 35.07 -11.16 0.18
CA GLU A 44 34.62 -12.54 0.19
C GLU A 44 35.65 -13.46 -0.46
N VAL A 45 35.98 -14.54 0.25
CA VAL A 45 36.71 -15.70 -0.29
C VAL A 45 35.79 -16.89 -0.10
N ASP A 46 35.50 -17.65 -1.16
CA ASP A 46 34.52 -18.75 -1.18
C ASP A 46 33.16 -18.40 -0.54
N GLY A 47 32.65 -17.19 -0.82
CA GLY A 47 31.35 -16.73 -0.33
C GLY A 47 31.29 -16.43 1.18
N LYS A 48 32.44 -16.31 1.85
CA LYS A 48 32.53 -15.88 3.25
C LYS A 48 33.46 -14.68 3.41
N PRO A 49 33.04 -13.61 4.11
CA PRO A 49 33.89 -12.45 4.34
C PRO A 49 35.00 -12.75 5.37
N LEU A 50 36.13 -12.04 5.24
CA LEU A 50 37.30 -12.25 6.10
C LEU A 50 37.00 -12.06 7.59
N TRP A 51 36.18 -11.06 7.97
CA TRP A 51 35.80 -10.85 9.37
C TRP A 51 35.03 -12.05 9.94
N GLN A 52 34.19 -12.71 9.16
CA GLN A 52 33.44 -13.89 9.60
C GLN A 52 34.38 -15.08 9.80
N ARG A 53 35.31 -15.29 8.86
CA ARG A 53 36.35 -16.33 8.96
C ARG A 53 37.24 -16.14 10.20
N ALA A 54 37.56 -14.89 10.54
CA ALA A 54 38.29 -14.58 11.76
C ALA A 54 37.51 -14.95 13.04
N ILE A 55 36.19 -14.67 13.06
CA ILE A 55 35.32 -15.07 14.19
C ILE A 55 35.19 -16.59 14.31
N GLU A 56 35.09 -17.29 13.18
CA GLU A 56 34.98 -18.76 13.11
C GLU A 56 36.30 -19.48 13.41
N GLY A 57 37.42 -18.75 13.55
CA GLY A 57 38.72 -19.36 13.86
C GLY A 57 39.39 -20.05 12.67
N ASP A 58 39.18 -19.56 11.45
CA ASP A 58 39.73 -20.15 10.22
C ASP A 58 41.26 -20.14 10.19
N GLY A 59 41.86 -21.33 10.29
CA GLY A 59 43.31 -21.51 10.26
C GLY A 59 43.96 -21.14 8.93
N ASN A 60 43.24 -21.22 7.80
CA ASN A 60 43.78 -20.82 6.50
C ASN A 60 43.94 -19.30 6.42
N LEU A 61 42.98 -18.56 6.98
CA LEU A 61 43.10 -17.10 7.11
C LEU A 61 44.29 -16.74 7.99
N LEU A 62 44.45 -17.39 9.16
CA LEU A 62 45.58 -17.14 10.06
C LEU A 62 46.93 -17.42 9.36
N ALA A 63 47.03 -18.53 8.62
CA ALA A 63 48.26 -18.90 7.92
C ALA A 63 48.63 -17.89 6.81
N ALA A 64 47.63 -17.34 6.12
CA ALA A 64 47.78 -16.38 5.03
C ALA A 64 48.18 -14.97 5.49
N LEU A 65 48.02 -14.64 6.78
CA LEU A 65 48.45 -13.34 7.31
C LEU A 65 49.99 -13.20 7.27
N PRO A 66 50.51 -12.01 6.96
CA PRO A 66 51.95 -11.73 7.00
C PRO A 66 52.44 -11.60 8.44
N GLY A 67 53.75 -11.72 8.64
CA GLY A 67 54.41 -11.54 9.95
C GLY A 67 54.74 -12.86 10.65
N ASP A 68 55.25 -12.74 11.87
CA ASP A 68 55.49 -13.89 12.76
C ASP A 68 54.18 -14.41 13.41
N ASP A 69 54.24 -15.53 14.13
CA ASP A 69 53.06 -16.15 14.74
C ASP A 69 52.33 -15.22 15.72
N GLN A 70 53.06 -14.34 16.42
CA GLN A 70 52.48 -13.40 17.36
C GLN A 70 51.76 -12.26 16.64
N GLU A 71 52.38 -11.70 15.59
CA GLU A 71 51.79 -10.66 14.73
C GLU A 71 50.55 -11.18 14.01
N LYS A 72 50.62 -12.40 13.44
CA LYS A 72 49.49 -13.07 12.80
C LYS A 72 48.33 -13.23 13.76
N ARG A 73 48.60 -13.71 14.98
CA ARG A 73 47.56 -13.91 15.98
C ARG A 73 46.92 -12.60 16.43
N ALA A 74 47.73 -11.58 16.68
CA ALA A 74 47.24 -10.25 17.06
C ALA A 74 46.35 -9.63 15.95
N CYS A 75 46.77 -9.76 14.69
CA CYS A 75 46.00 -9.30 13.54
C CYS A 75 44.68 -10.07 13.39
N PHE A 76 44.73 -11.39 13.53
CA PHE A 76 43.56 -12.27 13.47
C PHE A 76 42.53 -11.94 14.57
N ASP A 77 42.98 -11.77 15.81
CA ASP A 77 42.11 -11.41 16.93
C ASP A 77 41.51 -10.01 16.75
N ALA A 78 42.27 -9.07 16.16
CA ALA A 78 41.76 -7.74 15.82
C ALA A 78 40.67 -7.80 14.74
N PHE A 79 40.79 -8.69 13.75
CA PHE A 79 39.76 -8.91 12.73
C PHE A 79 38.49 -9.50 13.35
N ALA A 80 38.62 -10.47 14.26
CA ALA A 80 37.48 -11.04 14.97
C ALA A 80 36.78 -10.03 15.90
N ALA A 81 37.52 -9.03 16.41
CA ALA A 81 36.98 -7.97 17.26
C ALA A 81 36.22 -6.87 16.48
N PHE A 82 36.27 -6.89 15.14
CA PHE A 82 35.68 -5.87 14.28
C PHE A 82 34.17 -5.64 14.49
N VAL A 83 33.40 -6.72 14.64
CA VAL A 83 31.94 -6.66 14.86
C VAL A 83 31.53 -6.56 16.33
N LYS A 84 32.50 -6.68 17.27
CA LYS A 84 32.20 -6.67 18.70
C LYS A 84 31.95 -5.23 19.17
N PRO A 85 30.94 -5.00 20.03
CA PRO A 85 30.73 -3.69 20.63
C PRO A 85 31.95 -3.27 21.46
N LYS A 86 32.39 -2.03 21.26
CA LYS A 86 33.52 -1.45 21.99
C LYS A 86 33.03 -0.68 23.21
N GLY A 87 33.63 -0.95 24.37
CA GLY A 87 33.40 -0.19 25.60
C GLY A 87 32.05 -0.46 26.28
N LYS A 88 31.71 0.38 27.26
CA LYS A 88 30.43 0.32 27.98
C LYS A 88 29.31 0.89 27.10
N PRO A 89 28.06 0.37 27.21
CA PRO A 89 26.90 0.99 26.57
C PRO A 89 26.77 2.45 26.99
N ALA A 90 26.68 3.34 26.02
CA ALA A 90 26.56 4.78 26.22
C ALA A 90 25.66 5.39 25.14
N SER A 91 25.06 6.53 25.46
CA SER A 91 24.22 7.29 24.53
C SER A 91 24.53 8.78 24.57
N HIS A 92 24.15 9.48 23.50
CA HIS A 92 24.31 10.92 23.36
C HIS A 92 23.03 11.64 23.75
N GLY A 93 23.11 12.87 24.28
CA GLY A 93 21.93 13.66 24.66
C GLY A 93 20.98 14.03 23.50
N LEU A 94 21.42 13.83 22.25
CA LEU A 94 20.60 14.02 21.04
C LEU A 94 19.98 12.71 20.53
N ALA A 95 20.35 11.56 21.10
CA ALA A 95 19.75 10.29 20.75
C ALA A 95 18.30 10.26 21.23
N LYS A 96 17.42 9.66 20.42
CA LYS A 96 16.02 9.49 20.81
C LYS A 96 15.92 8.38 21.85
N GLN A 97 15.31 8.70 22.98
CA GLN A 97 15.01 7.76 24.05
C GLN A 97 13.52 7.85 24.35
N LEU A 98 12.89 6.71 24.54
CA LEU A 98 11.44 6.56 24.69
C LEU A 98 11.17 5.78 25.99
N TYR A 99 10.26 6.28 26.82
CA TYR A 99 9.73 5.47 27.92
C TYR A 99 8.69 4.50 27.38
N TRP A 100 8.83 3.23 27.77
CA TRP A 100 7.90 2.17 27.43
C TRP A 100 7.27 1.62 28.71
N PRO A 101 5.94 1.73 28.88
CA PRO A 101 5.29 1.27 30.09
C PRO A 101 5.41 -0.26 30.21
N VAL A 102 5.61 -0.72 31.43
CA VAL A 102 5.54 -2.12 31.82
C VAL A 102 4.56 -2.28 32.99
N ASP A 103 4.34 -3.51 33.44
CA ASP A 103 3.43 -3.79 34.55
C ASP A 103 3.82 -3.02 35.82
N ASN A 104 2.85 -2.82 36.72
CA ASN A 104 3.00 -2.13 38.01
C ASN A 104 3.34 -0.63 37.92
N GLY A 105 3.12 0.01 36.76
CA GLY A 105 3.35 1.45 36.60
C GLY A 105 4.82 1.83 36.40
N ASP A 106 5.68 0.84 36.18
CA ASP A 106 7.09 1.03 35.86
C ASP A 106 7.31 1.28 34.37
N TYR A 107 8.53 1.68 34.01
CA TYR A 107 8.91 1.97 32.62
C TYR A 107 10.30 1.42 32.28
N HIS A 108 10.44 0.92 31.05
CA HIS A 108 11.73 0.71 30.42
C HIS A 108 12.11 1.93 29.57
N LEU A 109 13.38 2.35 29.64
CA LEU A 109 13.92 3.33 28.71
C LEU A 109 14.46 2.62 27.47
N ILE A 110 13.79 2.82 26.33
CA ILE A 110 14.15 2.22 25.04
C ILE A 110 14.84 3.26 24.17
N GLN A 111 16.00 2.91 23.65
CA GLN A 111 16.69 3.70 22.64
C GLN A 111 16.71 2.95 21.30
N PRO A 112 15.80 3.29 20.37
CA PRO A 112 15.83 2.70 19.04
C PRO A 112 17.08 3.16 18.29
N LEU A 113 17.81 2.21 17.73
CA LEU A 113 18.93 2.48 16.83
C LEU A 113 18.47 2.33 15.37
N PHE A 114 19.11 3.08 14.48
CA PHE A 114 18.83 2.99 13.05
C PHE A 114 19.32 1.65 12.50
N ALA A 115 18.40 0.81 12.00
CA ALA A 115 18.68 -0.52 11.49
C ALA A 115 19.29 -0.49 10.07
N THR A 116 20.52 0.00 9.96
CA THR A 116 21.20 0.27 8.68
C THR A 116 21.28 -0.93 7.74
N SER A 117 21.54 -2.15 8.25
CA SER A 117 21.61 -3.37 7.41
C SER A 117 20.24 -3.77 6.85
N LEU A 118 19.16 -3.59 7.63
CA LEU A 118 17.79 -3.80 7.14
C LEU A 118 17.43 -2.78 6.05
N ILE A 119 17.77 -1.51 6.29
CA ILE A 119 17.53 -0.44 5.31
C ILE A 119 18.33 -0.67 4.03
N GLN A 120 19.58 -1.13 4.14
CA GLN A 120 20.41 -1.52 2.99
C GLN A 120 19.71 -2.60 2.18
N ARG A 121 19.23 -3.67 2.82
CA ARG A 121 18.54 -4.76 2.13
C ARG A 121 17.27 -4.30 1.42
N ILE A 122 16.46 -3.47 2.08
CA ILE A 122 15.25 -2.89 1.47
C ILE A 122 15.62 -2.04 0.25
N TRP A 123 16.65 -1.20 0.38
CA TRP A 123 17.13 -0.37 -0.72
C TRP A 123 17.60 -1.19 -1.93
N GLU A 124 18.34 -2.28 -1.72
CA GLU A 124 18.75 -3.20 -2.79
C GLU A 124 17.55 -3.82 -3.52
N ILE A 125 16.57 -4.32 -2.77
CA ILE A 125 15.34 -4.92 -3.34
C ILE A 125 14.61 -3.88 -4.18
N LEU A 126 14.38 -2.68 -3.64
CA LEU A 126 13.67 -1.61 -4.35
C LEU A 126 14.45 -1.12 -5.58
N ARG A 127 15.78 -1.06 -5.48
CA ARG A 127 16.65 -0.66 -6.60
C ARG A 127 16.60 -1.69 -7.71
N GLU A 128 16.68 -2.98 -7.40
CA GLU A 128 16.57 -4.07 -8.38
C GLU A 128 15.18 -4.09 -9.04
N ASP A 129 14.11 -4.01 -8.24
CA ASP A 129 12.74 -3.97 -8.74
C ASP A 129 12.48 -2.78 -9.67
N ARG A 130 13.13 -1.63 -9.43
CA ARG A 130 12.93 -0.41 -10.22
C ARG A 130 13.86 -0.33 -11.42
N PHE A 131 15.13 -0.68 -11.25
CA PHE A 131 16.20 -0.37 -12.20
C PHE A 131 16.98 -1.59 -12.68
N GLY A 132 16.69 -2.78 -12.15
CA GLY A 132 17.29 -4.03 -12.58
C GLY A 132 16.93 -4.38 -14.03
N GLU A 133 17.83 -5.11 -14.68
CA GLU A 133 17.70 -5.49 -16.09
C GLU A 133 16.44 -6.32 -16.34
N ALA A 134 16.13 -7.27 -15.45
CA ALA A 134 14.92 -8.09 -15.52
C ALA A 134 13.65 -7.23 -15.48
N ALA A 135 13.59 -6.25 -14.56
CA ALA A 135 12.45 -5.35 -14.46
C ALA A 135 12.31 -4.43 -15.68
N ARG A 136 13.43 -3.98 -16.26
CA ARG A 136 13.43 -3.18 -17.51
C ARG A 136 12.90 -3.98 -18.69
N ALA A 137 13.38 -5.22 -18.89
CA ALA A 137 12.94 -6.10 -19.96
C ALA A 137 11.42 -6.38 -19.88
N ALA A 138 10.92 -6.69 -18.68
CA ALA A 138 9.49 -6.92 -18.47
C ALA A 138 8.61 -5.67 -18.71
N ARG A 139 9.10 -4.47 -18.35
CA ARG A 139 8.40 -3.20 -18.66
C ARG A 139 8.38 -2.91 -20.16
N GLU A 140 9.47 -3.18 -20.86
CA GLU A 140 9.55 -2.98 -22.31
C GLU A 140 8.62 -3.94 -23.06
N ALA A 141 8.57 -5.21 -22.66
CA ALA A 141 7.61 -6.18 -23.21
C ALA A 141 6.16 -5.71 -23.00
N ARG A 142 5.81 -5.24 -21.79
CA ARG A 142 4.48 -4.64 -21.52
C ARG A 142 4.20 -3.45 -22.43
N ARG A 143 5.18 -2.58 -22.66
CA ARG A 143 5.05 -1.40 -23.53
C ARG A 143 4.79 -1.79 -24.99
N LYS A 144 5.40 -2.89 -25.45
CA LYS A 144 5.22 -3.46 -26.80
C LYS A 144 3.97 -4.35 -26.94
N GLY A 145 3.33 -4.72 -25.84
CA GLY A 145 2.22 -5.67 -25.83
C GLY A 145 2.66 -7.12 -26.03
N GLU A 146 3.93 -7.42 -25.76
CA GLU A 146 4.53 -8.76 -25.91
C GLU A 146 4.49 -9.54 -24.60
N PRO A 147 4.36 -10.88 -24.65
CA PRO A 147 4.45 -11.71 -23.45
C PRO A 147 5.89 -11.73 -22.90
N HIS A 148 6.02 -11.80 -21.58
CA HIS A 148 7.30 -11.94 -20.89
C HIS A 148 7.21 -13.03 -19.82
N PRO A 149 8.25 -13.88 -19.61
CA PRO A 149 8.19 -15.01 -18.68
C PRO A 149 7.91 -14.64 -17.21
N HIS A 150 8.25 -13.42 -16.81
CA HIS A 150 7.99 -12.89 -15.47
C HIS A 150 7.48 -11.45 -15.52
N GLY A 151 6.77 -11.04 -14.47
CA GLY A 151 6.28 -9.67 -14.30
C GLY A 151 7.35 -8.70 -13.80
N TYR A 152 6.90 -7.52 -13.39
CA TYR A 152 7.71 -6.49 -12.74
C TYR A 152 6.92 -5.82 -11.61
N ARG A 153 7.62 -5.11 -10.72
CA ARG A 153 7.00 -4.41 -9.58
C ARG A 153 7.05 -2.89 -9.77
N GLU A 154 6.03 -2.21 -9.26
CA GLU A 154 5.98 -0.76 -9.12
C GLU A 154 5.77 -0.41 -7.65
N TRP A 155 6.54 0.57 -7.18
CA TRP A 155 6.52 1.05 -5.80
C TRP A 155 6.10 2.52 -5.83
N PRO A 156 4.80 2.83 -5.86
CA PRO A 156 4.31 4.20 -5.92
C PRO A 156 4.54 4.91 -4.58
N TYR A 157 4.57 6.24 -4.62
CA TYR A 157 4.61 7.11 -3.42
C TYR A 157 5.81 6.87 -2.47
N LEU A 158 6.94 6.37 -2.98
CA LEU A 158 8.18 6.31 -2.19
C LEU A 158 8.65 7.71 -1.82
N VAL A 159 9.08 7.86 -0.57
CA VAL A 159 9.74 9.08 -0.07
C VAL A 159 11.23 8.79 0.12
N ILE A 160 12.08 9.69 -0.37
CA ILE A 160 13.53 9.59 -0.21
C ILE A 160 13.97 10.54 0.90
N GLN A 161 14.42 9.98 2.02
CA GLN A 161 15.07 10.72 3.09
C GLN A 161 16.57 10.69 2.89
N LYS A 162 17.25 11.84 3.02
CA LYS A 162 18.71 11.94 2.86
C LYS A 162 19.40 12.12 4.21
N HIS A 163 20.39 11.28 4.47
CA HIS A 163 21.27 11.36 5.64
C HIS A 163 22.67 11.80 5.21
N GLY A 164 23.17 12.89 5.80
CA GLY A 164 24.58 13.31 5.65
C GLY A 164 24.84 14.54 4.79
N SER A 165 23.81 15.32 4.43
CA SER A 165 23.92 16.57 3.65
C SER A 165 24.96 16.45 2.52
N THR A 166 26.02 17.26 2.52
CA THR A 166 27.08 17.27 1.50
C THR A 166 28.21 16.25 1.73
N LYS A 167 28.23 15.53 2.86
CA LYS A 167 29.29 14.57 3.23
C LYS A 167 28.71 13.25 3.77
N PRO A 168 28.03 12.44 2.94
CA PRO A 168 27.41 11.17 3.35
C PRO A 168 28.41 10.14 3.92
N GLN A 169 29.70 10.28 3.58
CA GLN A 169 30.79 9.42 4.06
C GLN A 169 31.06 9.50 5.57
N ASN A 170 30.63 10.59 6.22
CA ASN A 170 30.88 10.79 7.66
C ASN A 170 29.86 10.07 8.56
N ILE A 171 28.89 9.36 7.98
CA ILE A 171 27.85 8.65 8.73
C ILE A 171 28.22 7.19 8.88
N SER A 172 28.33 6.47 7.77
CA SER A 172 28.68 5.05 7.76
C SER A 172 29.01 4.55 6.34
N GLN A 173 29.60 3.36 6.25
CA GLN A 173 29.93 2.70 4.98
C GLN A 173 28.69 2.44 4.14
N LEU A 174 27.66 1.77 4.68
CA LEU A 174 26.44 1.45 3.94
C LEU A 174 25.68 2.71 3.54
N ASN A 175 25.76 3.78 4.35
CA ASN A 175 25.22 5.07 3.98
C ASN A 175 25.89 5.63 2.71
N THR A 176 27.18 5.40 2.53
CA THR A 176 27.90 5.81 1.30
C THR A 176 27.46 4.98 0.10
N VAL A 177 27.31 3.66 0.27
CA VAL A 177 26.86 2.73 -0.78
C VAL A 177 25.48 3.14 -1.33
N ARG A 178 24.56 3.52 -0.45
CA ARG A 178 23.23 4.02 -0.83
C ARG A 178 23.17 5.53 -1.11
N HIS A 179 24.32 6.20 -1.27
CA HIS A 179 24.41 7.65 -1.54
C HIS A 179 23.68 8.56 -0.52
N GLY A 180 23.61 8.12 0.72
CA GLY A 180 22.90 8.81 1.80
C GLY A 180 21.38 8.67 1.73
N GLU A 181 20.85 7.86 0.81
CA GLU A 181 19.42 7.72 0.60
C GLU A 181 18.80 6.61 1.46
N VAL A 182 17.67 6.92 2.06
CA VAL A 182 16.79 5.97 2.73
C VAL A 182 15.43 6.06 2.05
N TRP A 183 15.01 4.97 1.42
CA TRP A 183 13.74 4.91 0.69
C TRP A 183 12.66 4.40 1.64
N LEU A 184 11.69 5.26 1.94
CA LEU A 184 10.59 4.98 2.84
C LEU A 184 9.37 4.48 2.06
N LEU A 185 8.81 3.36 2.51
CA LEU A 185 7.56 2.81 1.99
C LEU A 185 6.37 3.67 2.46
N PRO A 186 5.34 3.85 1.63
CA PRO A 186 4.16 4.62 2.02
C PRO A 186 3.39 3.88 3.12
N SER A 187 3.18 4.56 4.24
CA SER A 187 2.28 4.14 5.34
C SER A 187 1.29 5.26 5.63
N ALA A 188 0.67 5.77 4.57
CA ALA A 188 -0.39 6.76 4.67
C ALA A 188 -1.75 6.06 4.82
N PRO A 189 -2.70 6.64 5.58
CA PRO A 189 -4.09 6.18 5.52
C PRO A 189 -4.63 6.34 4.09
N PRO A 190 -5.69 5.61 3.72
CA PRO A 190 -6.38 5.86 2.45
C PRO A 190 -6.75 7.35 2.37
N TYR A 191 -6.29 8.03 1.34
CA TYR A 191 -6.58 9.45 1.15
C TYR A 191 -8.04 9.58 0.73
N TRP A 192 -8.92 9.98 1.65
CA TRP A 192 -10.29 10.37 1.30
C TRP A 192 -10.19 11.70 0.55
N GLN A 193 -10.13 11.65 -0.79
CA GLN A 193 -10.35 12.85 -1.58
C GLN A 193 -11.82 13.23 -1.40
N SER A 194 -12.10 14.13 -0.46
CA SER A 194 -13.39 14.81 -0.38
C SER A 194 -13.60 15.51 -1.71
N ARG A 195 -14.31 14.85 -2.61
CA ARG A 195 -14.80 15.49 -3.83
C ARG A 195 -15.64 16.65 -3.38
N GLU A 196 -15.47 17.81 -4.02
CA GLU A 196 -16.47 18.87 -3.91
C GLU A 196 -17.83 18.23 -4.22
N ILE A 197 -18.75 18.26 -3.26
CA ILE A 197 -20.07 17.67 -3.40
C ILE A 197 -20.83 18.56 -4.37
N VAL A 198 -20.93 18.13 -5.62
CA VAL A 198 -21.69 18.88 -6.63
C VAL A 198 -23.10 18.31 -6.70
N LEU A 199 -24.04 19.07 -6.15
CA LEU A 199 -25.47 18.78 -6.24
C LEU A 199 -25.89 18.50 -7.70
N PRO A 200 -26.81 17.56 -7.95
CA PRO A 200 -27.26 17.18 -9.29
C PRO A 200 -28.23 18.22 -9.88
N LEU A 201 -27.83 19.49 -9.91
CA LEU A 201 -28.52 20.54 -10.64
C LEU A 201 -28.22 20.42 -12.14
N LYS A 202 -29.19 20.81 -12.98
CA LYS A 202 -29.08 20.83 -14.45
C LYS A 202 -28.79 19.47 -15.10
N VAL A 203 -29.19 18.38 -14.45
CA VAL A 203 -29.16 17.02 -15.00
C VAL A 203 -30.53 16.38 -14.89
N LYS A 204 -30.88 15.53 -15.86
CA LYS A 204 -32.19 14.87 -15.91
C LYS A 204 -32.22 13.58 -15.09
N ASN A 205 -31.05 13.06 -14.73
CA ASN A 205 -30.93 11.83 -13.96
C ASN A 205 -29.61 11.83 -13.16
N LEU A 206 -29.64 11.43 -11.89
CA LEU A 206 -28.47 11.24 -11.03
C LEU A 206 -27.40 10.38 -11.70
N PHE A 207 -27.82 9.32 -12.41
CA PHE A 207 -26.91 8.34 -12.99
C PHE A 207 -26.02 8.93 -14.10
N GLU A 208 -26.41 10.06 -14.71
CA GLU A 208 -25.56 10.77 -15.68
C GLU A 208 -24.28 11.29 -15.04
N ARG A 209 -24.36 11.84 -13.83
CA ARG A 209 -23.19 12.33 -13.08
C ARG A 209 -22.44 11.18 -12.44
N PHE A 210 -23.16 10.26 -11.82
CA PHE A 210 -22.59 9.07 -11.21
C PHE A 210 -21.73 8.26 -12.19
N GLY A 211 -22.24 7.99 -13.40
CA GLY A 211 -21.50 7.25 -14.42
C GLY A 211 -20.27 7.96 -15.00
N ARG A 212 -20.10 9.27 -14.78
CA ARG A 212 -18.91 10.03 -15.18
C ARG A 212 -17.78 9.95 -14.15
N LEU A 213 -18.08 9.53 -12.93
CA LEU A 213 -17.08 9.41 -11.87
C LEU A 213 -16.02 8.38 -12.29
N ARG A 214 -14.74 8.76 -12.20
CA ARG A 214 -13.62 7.90 -12.59
C ARG A 214 -13.66 6.50 -11.94
N PRO A 215 -13.90 6.35 -10.62
CA PRO A 215 -14.02 5.04 -9.97
C PRO A 215 -15.13 4.19 -10.60
N VAL A 216 -16.30 4.77 -10.86
CA VAL A 216 -17.45 4.09 -11.48
C VAL A 216 -17.10 3.61 -12.89
N ARG A 217 -16.43 4.44 -13.70
CA ARG A 217 -15.97 4.04 -15.05
C ARG A 217 -14.97 2.89 -14.98
N GLU A 218 -14.00 2.95 -14.08
CA GLU A 218 -13.00 1.90 -13.87
C GLU A 218 -13.64 0.58 -13.40
N GLN A 219 -14.61 0.64 -12.49
CA GLN A 219 -15.38 -0.52 -12.01
C GLN A 219 -16.25 -1.14 -13.12
N LEU A 220 -16.93 -0.31 -13.93
CA LEU A 220 -17.71 -0.78 -15.08
C LEU A 220 -16.82 -1.44 -16.15
N ASP A 221 -15.62 -0.90 -16.40
CA ASP A 221 -14.66 -1.46 -17.35
C ASP A 221 -14.05 -2.77 -16.83
N ASP A 222 -13.81 -2.88 -15.53
CA ASP A 222 -13.38 -4.12 -14.86
C ASP A 222 -14.49 -5.20 -14.89
N LEU A 223 -15.74 -4.82 -14.63
CA LEU A 223 -16.89 -5.72 -14.77
C LEU A 223 -17.03 -6.21 -16.21
N ALA A 224 -16.95 -5.32 -17.20
CA ALA A 224 -17.10 -5.73 -18.59
C ALA A 224 -15.98 -6.64 -19.08
N ARG A 225 -14.73 -6.34 -18.73
CA ARG A 225 -13.58 -7.24 -19.01
C ARG A 225 -13.78 -8.61 -18.37
N PHE A 226 -14.26 -8.64 -17.13
CA PHE A 226 -14.56 -9.89 -16.44
C PHE A 226 -15.65 -10.68 -17.16
N LEU A 227 -16.78 -10.06 -17.50
CA LEU A 227 -17.90 -10.71 -18.19
C LEU A 227 -17.51 -11.24 -19.57
N MET A 228 -16.72 -10.49 -20.34
CA MET A 228 -16.19 -10.95 -21.63
C MET A 228 -15.26 -12.16 -21.49
N HIS A 229 -14.44 -12.19 -20.43
CA HIS A 229 -13.49 -13.27 -20.19
C HIS A 229 -14.19 -14.58 -19.78
N VAL A 230 -15.27 -14.49 -19.01
CA VAL A 230 -15.99 -15.65 -18.47
C VAL A 230 -17.19 -16.08 -19.31
N LYS A 231 -17.38 -15.52 -20.52
CA LYS A 231 -18.60 -15.69 -21.33
C LYS A 231 -19.03 -17.16 -21.55
N ASP A 232 -18.06 -18.07 -21.67
CA ASP A 232 -18.30 -19.50 -21.96
C ASP A 232 -18.33 -20.37 -20.68
N TRP A 233 -18.17 -19.76 -19.50
CA TRP A 233 -17.98 -20.46 -18.24
C TRP A 233 -19.03 -20.04 -17.21
N ASN A 234 -19.66 -21.02 -16.56
CA ASN A 234 -20.62 -20.75 -15.49
C ASN A 234 -20.34 -21.67 -14.29
N ASN A 235 -19.78 -21.11 -13.23
CA ASN A 235 -19.57 -21.80 -11.96
C ASN A 235 -19.83 -20.87 -10.78
N ILE A 236 -19.84 -21.41 -9.56
CA ILE A 236 -20.15 -20.64 -8.35
C ILE A 236 -19.18 -19.47 -8.12
N ARG A 237 -17.89 -19.65 -8.44
CA ARG A 237 -16.86 -18.60 -8.30
C ARG A 237 -17.10 -17.44 -9.27
N ILE A 238 -17.54 -17.74 -10.49
CA ILE A 238 -17.88 -16.74 -11.50
C ILE A 238 -19.13 -15.95 -11.07
N ARG A 239 -20.16 -16.64 -10.58
CA ARG A 239 -21.37 -16.00 -10.05
C ARG A 239 -21.07 -15.08 -8.87
N GLN A 240 -20.27 -15.54 -7.90
CA GLN A 240 -19.80 -14.71 -6.78
C GLN A 240 -18.87 -13.57 -7.22
N GLY A 241 -18.04 -13.79 -8.24
CA GLY A 241 -17.19 -12.74 -8.82
C GLY A 241 -18.01 -11.63 -9.49
N ARG A 242 -19.09 -12.00 -10.19
CA ARG A 242 -20.04 -11.06 -10.79
C ARG A 242 -20.78 -10.26 -9.71
N ALA A 243 -21.38 -10.94 -8.74
CA ALA A 243 -22.10 -10.32 -7.64
C ALA A 243 -21.23 -9.27 -6.91
N ARG A 244 -20.02 -9.64 -6.49
CA ARG A 244 -19.08 -8.71 -5.84
C ARG A 244 -18.71 -7.49 -6.68
N LYS A 245 -18.67 -7.62 -8.00
CA LYS A 245 -18.35 -6.48 -8.90
C LYS A 245 -19.55 -5.55 -9.07
N VAL A 246 -20.77 -6.09 -9.10
CA VAL A 246 -22.00 -5.29 -9.13
C VAL A 246 -22.22 -4.58 -7.79
N GLU A 247 -22.08 -5.31 -6.69
CA GLU A 247 -22.18 -4.79 -5.32
C GLU A 247 -21.27 -3.59 -5.11
N ARG A 248 -20.00 -3.63 -5.55
CA ARG A 248 -19.08 -2.47 -5.49
C ARG A 248 -19.60 -1.22 -6.19
N ILE A 249 -20.33 -1.37 -7.30
CA ILE A 249 -20.89 -0.24 -8.04
C ILE A 249 -22.11 0.31 -7.30
N ILE A 250 -22.91 -0.57 -6.69
CA ILE A 250 -24.04 -0.19 -5.84
C ILE A 250 -23.54 0.54 -4.57
N ASP A 251 -22.49 0.03 -3.92
CA ASP A 251 -21.88 0.66 -2.75
C ASP A 251 -21.34 2.06 -3.08
N GLU A 252 -20.65 2.22 -4.21
CA GLU A 252 -20.17 3.52 -4.69
C GLU A 252 -21.34 4.50 -4.94
N LEU A 253 -22.47 3.99 -5.44
CA LEU A 253 -23.68 4.79 -5.65
C LEU A 253 -24.32 5.21 -4.32
N PHE A 254 -24.35 4.34 -3.32
CA PHE A 254 -24.84 4.67 -1.98
C PHE A 254 -23.94 5.68 -1.27
N GLN A 255 -22.63 5.51 -1.37
CA GLN A 255 -21.68 6.52 -0.88
C GLN A 255 -21.89 7.85 -1.59
N TYR A 256 -22.06 7.85 -2.92
CA TYR A 256 -22.36 9.06 -3.68
C TYR A 256 -23.67 9.74 -3.23
N ALA A 257 -24.75 8.97 -3.05
CA ALA A 257 -26.01 9.49 -2.53
C ALA A 257 -25.86 10.05 -1.10
N ALA A 258 -25.13 9.37 -0.23
CA ALA A 258 -24.90 9.82 1.15
C ALA A 258 -24.14 11.15 1.18
N THR A 259 -23.18 11.37 0.27
CA THR A 259 -22.52 12.69 0.17
C THR A 259 -23.50 13.81 -0.19
N ILE A 260 -24.48 13.54 -1.05
CA ILE A 260 -25.50 14.52 -1.42
C ILE A 260 -26.46 14.77 -0.26
N GLN A 261 -26.86 13.73 0.47
CA GLN A 261 -27.75 13.84 1.64
C GLN A 261 -27.13 14.64 2.80
N GLN A 262 -25.81 14.78 2.86
CA GLN A 262 -25.10 15.62 3.83
C GLN A 262 -25.13 17.12 3.48
N CYS A 263 -25.58 17.51 2.28
CA CYS A 263 -25.76 18.91 1.93
C CYS A 263 -26.93 19.54 2.69
N PRO A 264 -26.99 20.88 2.80
CA PRO A 264 -28.14 21.56 3.38
C PRO A 264 -29.45 21.10 2.72
N PRO A 265 -30.48 20.75 3.52
CA PRO A 265 -31.74 20.24 2.99
C PRO A 265 -32.46 21.30 2.16
N GLY A 266 -33.34 20.83 1.27
CA GLY A 266 -34.16 21.70 0.41
C GLY A 266 -33.49 22.14 -0.88
N TRP A 267 -32.25 21.70 -1.14
CA TRP A 267 -31.57 21.96 -2.41
C TRP A 267 -32.35 21.43 -3.62
N SER A 268 -33.16 20.39 -3.43
CA SER A 268 -33.95 19.82 -4.52
C SER A 268 -35.11 20.72 -4.95
N ALA A 269 -35.45 21.76 -4.17
CA ALA A 269 -36.47 22.77 -4.53
C ALA A 269 -35.97 23.80 -5.55
N ASP A 270 -34.66 23.86 -5.80
CA ASP A 270 -34.07 24.77 -6.78
C ASP A 270 -34.69 24.57 -8.18
N PRO A 271 -35.07 25.65 -8.90
CA PRO A 271 -35.64 25.54 -10.26
C PRO A 271 -34.74 24.82 -11.29
N HIS A 272 -33.44 24.76 -11.04
CA HIS A 272 -32.48 24.03 -11.87
C HIS A 272 -32.40 22.54 -11.53
N CYS A 273 -33.09 22.07 -10.49
CA CYS A 273 -33.21 20.65 -10.17
C CYS A 273 -34.18 19.98 -11.15
N GLN A 274 -33.65 19.15 -12.05
CA GLN A 274 -34.41 18.51 -13.13
C GLN A 274 -34.45 16.97 -13.00
N ILE A 275 -33.90 16.43 -11.92
CA ILE A 275 -33.95 14.99 -11.65
C ILE A 275 -35.39 14.56 -11.28
N PRO A 276 -35.77 13.29 -11.52
CA PRO A 276 -37.12 12.79 -11.26
C PRO A 276 -37.45 12.85 -9.76
N GLU A 277 -38.74 12.96 -9.44
CA GLU A 277 -39.20 13.13 -8.06
C GLU A 277 -38.75 11.99 -7.13
N ALA A 278 -38.78 10.73 -7.60
CA ALA A 278 -38.27 9.59 -6.86
C ALA A 278 -36.79 9.77 -6.44
N GLN A 279 -35.95 10.34 -7.31
CA GLN A 279 -34.55 10.61 -6.97
C GLN A 279 -34.43 11.77 -5.98
N ARG A 280 -35.30 12.77 -6.05
CA ARG A 280 -35.35 13.85 -5.04
C ARG A 280 -35.72 13.30 -3.67
N PHE A 281 -36.71 12.42 -3.60
CA PHE A 281 -37.12 11.75 -2.35
C PHE A 281 -35.97 10.97 -1.68
N TRP A 282 -35.10 10.38 -2.49
CA TRP A 282 -33.93 9.68 -1.98
C TRP A 282 -32.78 10.60 -1.58
N LEU A 283 -32.49 11.65 -2.36
CA LEU A 283 -31.29 12.47 -2.20
C LEU A 283 -31.47 13.71 -1.31
N ASP A 284 -32.71 14.16 -1.09
CA ASP A 284 -33.05 15.31 -0.23
C ASP A 284 -34.09 14.90 0.84
N PRO A 285 -33.79 13.89 1.68
CA PRO A 285 -34.77 13.29 2.59
C PRO A 285 -35.23 14.25 3.69
N TYR A 286 -34.42 15.23 4.06
CA TYR A 286 -34.67 16.17 5.15
C TYR A 286 -35.24 17.52 4.68
N ARG A 287 -35.71 17.61 3.43
CA ARG A 287 -36.38 18.82 2.91
C ARG A 287 -37.57 19.19 3.79
N ASP A 288 -37.56 20.44 4.29
CA ASP A 288 -38.65 21.01 5.10
C ASP A 288 -39.81 21.50 4.21
N ASP A 289 -40.57 20.54 3.68
CA ASP A 289 -41.75 20.76 2.85
C ASP A 289 -42.79 19.66 3.16
N PRO A 290 -43.90 19.99 3.84
CA PRO A 290 -44.90 19.00 4.24
C PRO A 290 -45.51 18.21 3.09
N GLU A 291 -45.73 18.85 1.93
CA GLU A 291 -46.32 18.19 0.76
C GLU A 291 -45.31 17.20 0.15
N PHE A 292 -44.04 17.60 0.09
CA PHE A 292 -42.94 16.73 -0.35
C PHE A 292 -42.79 15.50 0.56
N GLN A 293 -42.82 15.68 1.89
CA GLN A 293 -42.70 14.58 2.84
C GLN A 293 -43.90 13.63 2.80
N GLN A 294 -45.11 14.16 2.58
CA GLN A 294 -46.30 13.34 2.38
C GLN A 294 -46.16 12.47 1.11
N ARG A 295 -45.81 13.09 -0.04
CA ARG A 295 -45.62 12.34 -1.30
C ARG A 295 -44.47 11.35 -1.23
N ARG A 296 -43.39 11.68 -0.51
CA ARG A 296 -42.27 10.78 -0.25
C ARG A 296 -42.70 9.51 0.48
N THR A 297 -43.64 9.62 1.42
CA THR A 297 -44.11 8.49 2.23
C THR A 297 -45.12 7.62 1.47
N THR A 298 -45.92 8.22 0.58
CA THR A 298 -46.96 7.49 -0.18
C THR A 298 -46.47 6.90 -1.50
N THR A 299 -45.35 7.40 -2.04
CA THR A 299 -44.79 6.95 -3.32
C THR A 299 -43.78 5.81 -3.10
N ASP A 300 -43.87 4.74 -3.90
CA ASP A 300 -42.84 3.70 -3.99
C ASP A 300 -41.63 4.19 -4.80
N TRP A 301 -40.94 5.18 -4.23
CA TRP A 301 -39.74 5.76 -4.81
C TRP A 301 -38.55 4.79 -4.84
N PRO A 302 -38.35 3.85 -3.88
CA PRO A 302 -37.23 2.90 -3.95
C PRO A 302 -37.28 2.07 -5.24
N ARG A 303 -38.46 1.54 -5.59
CA ARG A 303 -38.66 0.80 -6.84
C ARG A 303 -38.37 1.64 -8.07
N SER A 304 -38.84 2.89 -8.10
CA SER A 304 -38.59 3.81 -9.21
C SER A 304 -37.09 4.09 -9.43
N ILE A 305 -36.31 4.15 -8.35
CA ILE A 305 -34.85 4.28 -8.41
C ILE A 305 -34.21 2.99 -8.91
N ALA A 306 -34.66 1.82 -8.43
CA ALA A 306 -34.15 0.53 -8.88
C ALA A 306 -34.37 0.31 -10.39
N GLU A 307 -35.53 0.69 -10.91
CA GLU A 307 -35.83 0.67 -12.35
C GLU A 307 -34.92 1.61 -13.13
N SER A 308 -34.73 2.83 -12.62
CA SER A 308 -33.84 3.83 -13.22
C SER A 308 -32.37 3.38 -13.22
N PHE A 309 -31.89 2.77 -12.13
CA PHE A 309 -30.55 2.21 -12.01
C PHE A 309 -30.34 1.08 -13.01
N SER A 310 -31.29 0.16 -13.11
CA SER A 310 -31.19 -1.01 -13.98
C SER A 310 -31.17 -0.63 -15.46
N ALA A 311 -31.96 0.38 -15.84
CA ALA A 311 -31.96 0.92 -17.20
C ALA A 311 -30.60 1.53 -17.54
N TRP A 312 -30.08 2.38 -16.64
CA TRP A 312 -28.76 2.99 -16.79
C TRP A 312 -27.64 1.95 -16.83
N PHE A 313 -27.67 0.96 -15.93
CA PHE A 313 -26.63 -0.05 -15.83
C PHE A 313 -26.57 -0.92 -17.09
N ASN A 314 -27.73 -1.34 -17.62
CA ASN A 314 -27.79 -2.03 -18.91
C ASN A 314 -27.26 -1.18 -20.06
N GLU A 315 -27.55 0.12 -20.10
CA GLU A 315 -26.98 1.03 -21.09
C GLU A 315 -25.45 1.11 -20.98
N GLN A 316 -24.89 1.20 -19.78
CA GLN A 316 -23.44 1.18 -19.55
C GLN A 316 -22.77 -0.12 -20.03
N LEU A 317 -23.43 -1.27 -19.86
CA LEU A 317 -22.94 -2.56 -20.35
C LEU A 317 -23.09 -2.68 -21.88
N ARG A 318 -24.17 -2.17 -22.47
CA ARG A 318 -24.35 -2.10 -23.93
C ARG A 318 -23.28 -1.26 -24.62
N HIS A 319 -22.92 -0.11 -24.05
CA HIS A 319 -21.81 0.71 -24.55
C HIS A 319 -20.46 -0.03 -24.54
N ARG A 320 -20.32 -1.02 -23.64
CA ARG A 320 -19.15 -1.91 -23.53
C ARG A 320 -19.30 -3.19 -24.36
N LYS A 321 -20.24 -3.21 -25.31
CA LYS A 321 -20.50 -4.30 -26.26
C LYS A 321 -20.88 -5.63 -25.60
N LEU A 322 -21.50 -5.57 -24.41
CA LEU A 322 -22.04 -6.77 -23.77
C LEU A 322 -23.49 -7.02 -24.22
N PRO A 323 -23.86 -8.29 -24.51
CA PRO A 323 -25.23 -8.64 -24.79
C PRO A 323 -26.03 -8.65 -23.49
N VAL A 324 -26.80 -7.58 -23.26
CA VAL A 324 -27.70 -7.46 -22.09
C VAL A 324 -29.12 -7.15 -22.55
N GLY A 325 -30.10 -7.76 -21.90
CA GLY A 325 -31.52 -7.61 -22.19
C GLY A 325 -32.38 -7.59 -20.93
N ASP A 326 -33.61 -8.06 -21.05
CA ASP A 326 -34.62 -8.00 -19.98
C ASP A 326 -34.28 -8.89 -18.78
N ALA A 327 -33.59 -10.00 -19.00
CA ALA A 327 -33.17 -10.90 -17.93
C ALA A 327 -32.15 -10.21 -17.02
N GLU A 328 -31.14 -9.57 -17.61
CA GLU A 328 -30.14 -8.79 -16.91
C GLU A 328 -30.79 -7.59 -16.22
N TYR A 329 -31.68 -6.86 -16.91
CA TYR A 329 -32.42 -5.75 -16.31
C TYR A 329 -33.12 -6.15 -15.01
N ARG A 330 -33.84 -7.27 -15.01
CA ARG A 330 -34.56 -7.76 -13.81
C ARG A 330 -33.60 -8.21 -12.72
N ALA A 331 -32.46 -8.80 -13.08
CA ALA A 331 -31.44 -9.22 -12.13
C ALA A 331 -30.84 -8.02 -11.39
N TRP A 332 -30.39 -6.99 -12.11
CA TRP A 332 -29.81 -5.78 -11.50
C TRP A 332 -30.84 -5.00 -10.69
N ARG A 333 -32.10 -4.98 -11.15
CA ARG A 333 -33.18 -4.34 -10.39
C ARG A 333 -33.34 -4.98 -9.04
N ARG A 334 -33.43 -6.31 -9.02
CA ARG A 334 -33.59 -7.07 -7.78
C ARG A 334 -32.38 -6.89 -6.86
N GLU A 335 -31.16 -7.02 -7.38
CA GLU A 335 -29.94 -6.82 -6.59
C GLU A 335 -29.89 -5.42 -5.97
N PHE A 336 -30.22 -4.37 -6.73
CA PHE A 336 -30.24 -3.01 -6.22
C PHE A 336 -31.39 -2.73 -5.24
N GLU A 337 -32.58 -3.26 -5.52
CA GLU A 337 -33.77 -3.13 -4.67
C GLU A 337 -33.53 -3.78 -3.30
N ASP A 338 -33.00 -5.01 -3.27
CA ASP A 338 -32.63 -5.71 -2.04
C ASP A 338 -31.58 -4.91 -1.22
N SER A 339 -30.58 -4.33 -1.89
CA SER A 339 -29.57 -3.47 -1.24
C SER A 339 -30.14 -2.15 -0.72
N LEU A 340 -31.01 -1.49 -1.48
CA LEU A 340 -31.61 -0.21 -1.12
C LEU A 340 -32.60 -0.38 0.04
N GLU A 341 -33.40 -1.45 0.05
CA GLU A 341 -34.29 -1.75 1.18
C GLU A 341 -33.53 -1.95 2.48
N THR A 342 -32.41 -2.69 2.43
CA THR A 342 -31.54 -2.89 3.58
C THR A 342 -31.04 -1.54 4.12
N LEU A 343 -30.53 -0.69 3.22
CA LEU A 343 -30.02 0.64 3.59
C LEU A 343 -31.10 1.53 4.19
N VAL A 344 -32.31 1.56 3.61
CA VAL A 344 -33.42 2.38 4.10
C VAL A 344 -33.89 1.90 5.48
N LYS A 345 -33.90 0.58 5.73
CA LYS A 345 -34.20 0.02 7.05
C LYS A 345 -33.17 0.45 8.09
N GLU A 346 -31.87 0.38 7.75
CA GLU A 346 -30.77 0.79 8.64
C GLU A 346 -30.77 2.29 8.95
N MET A 347 -31.16 3.15 8.00
CA MET A 347 -31.27 4.59 8.20
C MET A 347 -32.53 5.02 8.97
N GLY A 348 -33.56 4.17 9.00
CA GLY A 348 -34.84 4.42 9.66
C GLY A 348 -34.92 3.90 11.10
N SER A 349 -33.96 3.06 11.51
CA SER A 349 -33.71 2.60 12.89
C SER A 349 -32.67 3.46 13.58
#